data_AF-A0A961ZWL2-F1
#
_entry.id   AF-A0A961ZWL2-F1
#
_cell.length_a   1.000
_cell.length_b   1.000
_cell.length_c   1.000
_cell.angle_alpha   90.00
_cell.angle_beta   90.00
_cell.angle_gamma   90.00
#
_symmetry.space_group_name_H-M   'P 1'
#
loop_
_entity.id
_entity.type
_entity.pdbx_description
1 polymer ?
#
loop_
_entity_poly.entity_id
_entity_poly.type
_entity_poly.pdbx_seq_one_letter_code
_entity_poly.pdbx_strand_id
1 'polypeptide(L)'
;MATAEQIAALYRTRFPAFMRFAFHELHPGQKLVETPHIDVLTDYLARVARGEITRLIINMPPRSLKSFATSIALPTWLLGKDPTRQIMSVAGTKELTRDFEAATKALMASSRCRALFPHLELDGRPGDLRLAHGGRRISATVGGTLIGRGADLIVIDDPIAPARVHDTASRNSVKKWFDAEVIQRLNDKNTGAVIVVMQRLHVDDLSGHLLGGEQPWVHLNMPAIAMADERWERSDGRVYLREKGQALAPDIEGRRQLFERMLDIGAYNFGAQYQQAPFRNMNDEEVRGGCFAGPDDEWGFPSMWFGKVRETAIMAHEVFGVGDHNPAAPARRMTMEEFERYGRWTEDYQRRLQDHPHAQFGPPAGETWPPDPNAPPPPARKPSVEDEFIE
;
A
#
# COMPACT_ATOMS: atom_id res chain seq x y z
N MET A 1 3.83 39.56 4.56
CA MET A 1 3.14 38.56 5.41
C MET A 1 1.70 38.46 4.92
N ALA A 2 1.13 37.25 4.83
CA ALA A 2 -0.28 37.10 4.48
C ALA A 2 -1.16 37.67 5.61
N THR A 3 -2.28 38.32 5.27
CA THR A 3 -3.24 38.83 6.25
C THR A 3 -4.02 37.66 6.89
N ALA A 4 -4.61 37.88 8.07
CA ALA A 4 -5.44 36.88 8.73
C ALA A 4 -6.61 36.41 7.83
N GLU A 5 -7.19 37.33 7.05
CA GLU A 5 -8.23 37.03 6.07
C GLU A 5 -7.73 36.13 4.93
N GLN A 6 -6.53 36.39 4.41
CA GLN A 6 -5.91 35.55 3.37
C GLN A 6 -5.65 34.13 3.87
N ILE A 7 -5.20 33.97 5.13
CA ILE A 7 -5.00 32.66 5.76
C ILE A 7 -6.34 31.93 5.95
N ALA A 8 -7.37 32.63 6.43
CA ALA A 8 -8.70 32.06 6.58
C ALA A 8 -9.29 31.63 5.24
N ALA A 9 -9.14 32.45 4.19
CA ALA A 9 -9.56 32.10 2.84
C ALA A 9 -8.81 30.87 2.32
N LEU A 10 -7.51 30.75 2.58
CA LEU A 10 -6.71 29.58 2.23
C LEU A 10 -7.28 28.30 2.87
N TYR A 11 -7.54 28.31 4.18
CA TYR A 11 -8.11 27.14 4.87
C TYR A 11 -9.54 26.82 4.42
N ARG A 12 -10.36 27.82 4.08
CA ARG A 12 -11.72 27.60 3.55
C ARG A 12 -11.74 27.03 2.14
N THR A 13 -10.73 27.34 1.31
CA THR A 13 -10.76 27.03 -0.13
C THR A 13 -9.83 25.89 -0.55
N ARG A 14 -8.76 25.62 0.20
CA ARG A 14 -7.76 24.60 -0.12
C ARG A 14 -7.72 23.51 0.94
N PHE A 15 -8.26 22.35 0.61
CA PHE A 15 -8.26 21.18 1.51
C PHE A 15 -6.85 20.79 2.03
N PRO A 16 -5.77 20.79 1.22
CA PRO A 16 -4.42 20.52 1.74
C PRO A 16 -3.99 21.45 2.88
N ALA A 17 -4.40 22.71 2.85
CA ALA A 17 -4.11 23.68 3.90
C ALA A 17 -5.02 23.45 5.12
N PHE A 18 -6.31 23.15 4.89
CA PHE A 18 -7.23 22.81 5.97
C PHE A 18 -6.82 21.54 6.72
N MET A 19 -6.36 20.50 6.03
CA MET A 19 -5.92 19.25 6.65
C MET A 19 -4.77 19.50 7.63
N ARG A 20 -3.78 20.33 7.24
CA ARG A 20 -2.68 20.75 8.12
C ARG A 20 -3.16 21.57 9.32
N PHE A 21 -4.07 22.51 9.07
CA PHE A 21 -4.73 23.26 10.14
C PHE A 21 -5.42 22.31 11.14
N ALA A 22 -6.24 21.39 10.65
CA ALA A 22 -6.96 20.42 11.46
C ALA A 22 -6.02 19.53 12.26
N PHE A 23 -4.89 19.11 11.67
CA PHE A 23 -3.88 18.31 12.36
C PHE A 23 -3.33 19.06 13.59
N HIS A 24 -2.96 20.33 13.42
CA HIS A 24 -2.43 21.14 14.51
C HIS A 24 -3.45 21.50 15.58
N GLU A 25 -4.73 21.66 15.20
CA GLU A 25 -5.81 21.88 16.19
C GLU A 25 -6.03 20.65 17.09
N LEU A 26 -6.00 19.45 16.50
CA LEU A 26 -6.25 18.22 17.25
C LEU A 26 -5.00 17.66 17.96
N HIS A 27 -3.80 18.03 17.49
CA HIS A 27 -2.54 17.55 18.03
C HIS A 27 -1.56 18.70 18.33
N PRO A 28 -1.90 19.62 19.25
CA PRO A 28 -1.11 20.84 19.49
C PRO A 28 0.34 20.57 19.96
N GLY A 29 0.60 19.41 20.55
CA GLY A 29 1.95 18.99 20.98
C GLY A 29 2.74 18.19 19.94
N GLN A 30 2.16 17.90 18.77
CA GLN A 30 2.80 17.09 17.74
C GLN A 30 3.22 17.91 16.54
N LYS A 31 4.45 17.70 16.08
CA LYS A 31 4.91 18.27 14.81
C LYS A 31 4.42 17.40 13.67
N LEU A 32 3.71 18.01 12.72
CA LEU A 32 3.39 17.35 11.46
C LEU A 32 4.69 17.15 10.66
N VAL A 33 5.00 15.90 10.31
CA VAL A 33 6.11 15.57 9.42
C VAL A 33 5.64 15.75 7.97
N GLU A 34 5.98 16.90 7.40
CA GLU A 34 5.62 17.27 6.03
C GLU A 34 6.31 16.34 5.03
N THR A 35 5.51 15.59 4.27
CA THR A 35 5.97 14.56 3.34
C THR A 35 5.16 14.65 2.04
N PRO A 36 5.77 14.45 0.86
CA PRO A 36 5.09 14.64 -0.42
C PRO A 36 3.83 13.78 -0.60
N HIS A 37 3.74 12.60 0.03
CA HIS A 37 2.56 11.75 -0.07
C HIS A 37 1.32 12.40 0.55
N ILE A 38 1.47 13.27 1.56
CA ILE A 38 0.37 14.03 2.16
C ILE A 38 -0.25 14.98 1.13
N ASP A 39 0.59 15.60 0.29
CA ASP A 39 0.12 16.47 -0.78
C ASP A 39 -0.62 15.69 -1.87
N VAL A 40 -0.12 14.51 -2.25
CA VAL A 40 -0.82 13.62 -3.20
C VAL A 40 -2.16 13.16 -2.63
N LEU A 41 -2.18 12.69 -1.38
CA LEU A 41 -3.40 12.28 -0.67
C LEU A 41 -4.43 13.40 -0.64
N THR A 42 -4.03 14.59 -0.19
CA THR A 42 -4.95 15.72 -0.06
C THR A 42 -5.40 16.28 -1.41
N ASP A 43 -4.59 16.16 -2.47
CA ASP A 43 -5.02 16.48 -3.84
C ASP A 43 -6.15 15.55 -4.30
N TYR A 44 -6.00 14.22 -4.14
CA TYR A 44 -7.05 13.26 -4.49
C TYR A 44 -8.35 13.51 -3.71
N LEU A 45 -8.25 13.81 -2.42
CA LEU A 45 -9.41 14.16 -1.60
C LEU A 45 -10.04 15.50 -2.02
N ALA A 46 -9.24 16.47 -2.45
CA ALA A 46 -9.75 17.72 -3.00
C ALA A 46 -10.46 17.51 -4.34
N ARG A 47 -10.00 16.57 -5.18
CA ARG A 47 -10.68 16.16 -6.42
C ARG A 47 -12.02 15.49 -6.15
N VAL A 48 -12.10 14.64 -5.10
CA VAL A 48 -13.39 14.11 -4.62
C VAL A 48 -14.33 15.24 -4.19
N ALA A 49 -13.83 16.20 -3.41
CA ALA A 49 -14.64 17.34 -2.96
C ALA A 49 -15.17 18.23 -4.11
N ARG A 50 -14.50 18.21 -5.27
CA ARG A 50 -14.95 18.91 -6.50
C ARG A 50 -15.85 18.05 -7.40
N GLY A 51 -16.06 16.77 -7.07
CA GLY A 51 -16.86 15.84 -7.87
C GLY A 51 -16.11 15.24 -9.06
N GLU A 52 -14.80 15.46 -9.18
CA GLU A 52 -13.96 14.89 -10.24
C GLU A 52 -13.69 13.40 -10.04
N ILE A 53 -13.73 12.94 -8.78
CA ILE A 53 -13.57 11.55 -8.39
C ILE A 53 -14.76 11.17 -7.52
N THR A 54 -15.57 10.21 -7.98
CA THR A 54 -16.73 9.71 -7.23
C THR A 54 -16.47 8.34 -6.59
N ARG A 55 -15.46 7.59 -7.04
CA ARG A 55 -15.08 6.27 -6.52
C ARG A 55 -13.58 6.25 -6.29
N LEU A 56 -13.16 6.31 -5.02
CA LEU A 56 -11.75 6.38 -4.63
C LEU A 56 -11.40 5.24 -3.66
N ILE A 57 -10.37 4.47 -3.99
CA ILE A 57 -9.71 3.54 -3.08
C ILE A 57 -8.36 4.14 -2.68
N ILE A 58 -8.07 4.18 -1.38
CA ILE A 58 -6.80 4.66 -0.83
C ILE A 58 -6.15 3.52 -0.07
N ASN A 59 -5.03 3.03 -0.60
CA ASN A 59 -4.17 2.06 0.07
C ASN A 59 -2.81 2.68 0.35
N MET A 60 -2.51 2.85 1.64
CA MET A 60 -1.26 3.40 2.13
C MET A 60 -0.89 2.76 3.47
N PRO A 61 0.42 2.69 3.80
CA PRO A 61 0.91 2.10 5.05
C PRO A 61 0.31 2.75 6.31
N PRO A 62 0.48 2.12 7.50
CA PRO A 62 0.20 2.78 8.77
C PRO A 62 0.85 4.17 8.87
N ARG A 63 0.30 5.04 9.72
CA ARG A 63 0.85 6.39 10.01
C ARG A 63 1.04 7.31 8.78
N SER A 64 0.31 7.06 7.70
CA SER A 64 0.27 7.90 6.49
C SER A 64 -0.72 9.08 6.55
N LEU A 65 -1.39 9.28 7.68
CA LEU A 65 -2.51 10.24 7.89
C LEU A 65 -3.76 9.98 7.04
N LYS A 66 -3.84 8.84 6.34
CA LYS A 66 -4.99 8.48 5.48
C LYS A 66 -6.35 8.62 6.20
N SER A 67 -6.52 7.96 7.34
CA SER A 67 -7.77 7.96 8.12
C SER A 67 -8.07 9.35 8.73
N PHE A 68 -7.05 10.07 9.19
CA PHE A 68 -7.22 11.44 9.68
C PHE A 68 -7.75 12.36 8.58
N ALA A 69 -7.14 12.31 7.39
CA ALA A 69 -7.53 13.13 6.25
C ALA A 69 -8.93 12.78 5.74
N THR A 70 -9.26 11.49 5.60
CA THR A 70 -10.53 11.02 5.03
C THR A 70 -11.71 11.07 5.99
N SER A 71 -11.49 10.74 7.26
CA SER A 71 -12.57 10.45 8.21
C SER A 71 -12.82 11.58 9.20
N ILE A 72 -11.89 12.52 9.33
CA ILE A 72 -12.01 13.69 10.23
C ILE A 72 -11.92 15.01 9.45
N ALA A 73 -10.78 15.25 8.79
CA ALA A 73 -10.52 16.55 8.17
C ALA A 73 -11.45 16.82 6.97
N LEU A 74 -11.57 15.87 6.04
CA LEU A 74 -12.40 16.04 4.84
C LEU A 74 -13.89 16.25 5.17
N PRO A 75 -14.53 15.43 6.04
CA PRO A 75 -15.92 15.65 6.42
C PRO A 75 -16.14 17.01 7.06
N THR A 76 -15.25 17.43 7.96
CA THR A 76 -15.34 18.74 8.63
C THR A 76 -15.24 19.88 7.62
N TRP A 77 -14.28 19.79 6.69
CA TRP A 77 -14.06 20.81 5.68
C TRP A 77 -15.24 20.94 4.71
N LEU A 78 -15.80 19.81 4.27
CA LEU A 78 -16.95 19.77 3.37
C LEU A 78 -18.20 20.36 4.04
N LEU A 79 -18.46 20.01 5.30
CA LEU A 79 -19.57 20.60 6.07
C LEU A 79 -19.38 22.10 6.30
N GLY A 80 -18.14 22.56 6.51
CA GLY A 80 -17.84 23.98 6.65
C GLY A 80 -18.00 24.77 5.36
N LYS A 81 -17.75 24.13 4.22
CA LYS A 81 -17.96 24.73 2.90
C LYS A 81 -19.44 24.74 2.49
N ASP A 82 -20.16 23.67 2.86
CA ASP A 82 -21.56 23.46 2.51
C ASP A 82 -22.27 22.75 3.68
N PRO A 83 -22.96 23.53 4.55
CA PRO A 83 -23.57 23.00 5.76
C PRO A 83 -24.87 22.24 5.49
N THR A 84 -25.22 21.98 4.23
CA THR A 84 -26.37 21.14 3.83
C THR A 84 -25.96 19.70 3.52
N ARG A 85 -24.66 19.43 3.36
CA ARG A 85 -24.14 18.11 2.97
C ARG A 85 -24.42 17.03 4.01
N GLN A 86 -24.68 15.83 3.52
CA GLN A 86 -24.84 14.63 4.32
C GLN A 86 -23.64 13.72 4.12
N ILE A 87 -22.87 13.46 5.18
CA ILE A 87 -21.65 12.67 5.13
C ILE A 87 -21.79 11.47 6.05
N MET A 88 -21.58 10.28 5.49
CA MET A 88 -21.56 9.03 6.24
C MET A 88 -20.11 8.56 6.40
N SER A 89 -19.68 8.35 7.63
CA SER A 89 -18.39 7.73 7.94
C SER A 89 -18.62 6.39 8.61
N VAL A 90 -18.13 5.35 7.97
CA VAL A 90 -18.20 3.96 8.41
C VAL A 90 -16.82 3.50 8.79
N ALA A 91 -16.65 2.95 9.99
CA ALA A 91 -15.39 2.33 10.40
C ALA A 91 -15.58 0.82 10.67
N GLY A 92 -14.50 0.03 10.63
CA GLY A 92 -14.58 -1.41 10.91
C GLY A 92 -15.01 -1.78 12.33
N THR A 93 -14.79 -0.90 13.32
CA THR A 93 -15.14 -1.13 14.73
C THR A 93 -15.96 0.03 15.32
N LYS A 94 -16.72 -0.25 16.39
CA LYS A 94 -17.51 0.76 17.09
C LYS A 94 -16.62 1.78 17.80
N GLU A 95 -15.49 1.32 18.31
CA GLU A 95 -14.49 2.13 19.01
C GLU A 95 -13.91 3.17 18.03
N LEU A 96 -13.43 2.73 16.87
CA LEU A 96 -12.87 3.62 15.85
C LEU A 96 -13.93 4.61 15.31
N THR A 97 -15.18 4.14 15.16
CA THR A 97 -16.32 5.00 14.80
C THR A 97 -16.51 6.13 15.82
N ARG A 98 -16.45 5.82 17.11
CA ARG A 98 -16.60 6.81 18.20
C ARG A 98 -15.42 7.77 18.25
N ASP A 99 -14.20 7.29 18.04
CA ASP A 99 -12.99 8.11 18.06
C ASP A 99 -13.00 9.14 16.93
N PHE A 100 -13.38 8.75 15.71
CA PHE A 100 -13.53 9.70 14.60
C PHE A 100 -14.63 10.73 14.84
N GLU A 101 -15.75 10.32 15.43
CA GLU A 101 -16.81 11.26 15.79
C GLU A 101 -16.34 12.25 16.86
N ALA A 102 -15.66 11.77 17.90
CA ALA A 102 -15.13 12.60 18.98
C ALA A 102 -14.10 13.60 18.46
N ALA A 103 -13.16 13.15 17.62
CA ALA A 103 -12.17 14.03 16.98
C ALA A 103 -12.83 15.08 16.07
N THR A 104 -13.86 14.70 15.32
CA THR A 104 -14.63 15.65 14.49
C THR A 104 -15.32 16.71 15.35
N LYS A 105 -15.97 16.30 16.44
CA LYS A 105 -16.60 17.22 17.41
C LYS A 105 -15.58 18.17 18.02
N ALA A 106 -14.43 17.65 18.46
CA ALA A 106 -13.36 18.45 19.05
C ALA A 106 -12.82 19.49 18.05
N LEU A 107 -12.58 19.09 16.80
CA LEU A 107 -12.12 19.99 15.75
C LEU A 107 -13.13 21.10 15.48
N MET A 108 -14.40 20.75 15.28
CA MET A 108 -15.47 21.73 15.01
C MET A 108 -15.72 22.67 16.20
N ALA A 109 -15.55 22.19 17.43
CA ALA A 109 -15.68 23.00 18.64
C ALA A 109 -14.47 23.91 18.92
N SER A 110 -13.31 23.69 18.27
CA SER A 110 -12.14 24.55 18.46
C SER A 110 -12.44 26.01 18.09
N SER A 111 -11.85 26.96 18.82
CA SER A 111 -12.09 28.39 18.59
C SER A 111 -11.65 28.84 17.20
N ARG A 112 -10.52 28.30 16.71
CA ARG A 112 -10.01 28.61 15.37
C ARG A 112 -10.86 27.99 14.28
N CYS A 113 -11.37 26.76 14.45
CA CYS A 113 -12.29 26.18 13.46
C CYS A 113 -13.64 26.92 13.44
N ARG A 114 -14.16 27.36 14.61
CA ARG A 114 -15.35 28.23 14.67
C ARG A 114 -15.12 29.59 14.01
N ALA A 115 -13.92 30.16 14.14
CA ALA A 115 -13.58 31.38 13.40
C ALA A 115 -13.55 31.15 11.88
N LEU A 116 -13.12 29.97 11.43
CA LEU A 116 -13.18 29.58 10.01
C LEU A 116 -14.62 29.31 9.56
N PHE A 117 -15.43 28.62 10.35
CA PHE A 117 -16.80 28.27 9.97
C PHE A 117 -17.76 28.55 11.14
N PRO A 118 -18.22 29.80 11.31
CA PRO A 118 -19.05 30.18 12.46
C PRO A 118 -20.38 29.44 12.56
N HIS A 119 -20.84 28.86 11.45
CA HIS A 119 -22.10 28.14 11.35
C HIS A 119 -21.98 26.62 11.66
N LEU A 120 -20.77 26.11 11.91
CA LEU A 120 -20.52 24.70 12.22
C LEU A 120 -20.81 24.38 13.70
N GLU A 121 -22.08 24.46 14.06
CA GLU A 121 -22.57 24.03 15.37
C GLU A 121 -23.27 22.68 15.25
N LEU A 122 -22.64 21.65 15.82
CA LEU A 122 -23.18 20.29 15.81
C LEU A 122 -24.18 20.12 16.95
N ASP A 123 -25.38 19.68 16.59
CA ASP A 123 -26.40 19.16 17.49
C ASP A 123 -26.65 17.66 17.19
N GLY A 124 -27.41 16.97 18.03
CA GLY A 124 -27.85 15.60 17.82
C GLY A 124 -27.24 14.59 18.77
N ARG A 125 -27.36 13.31 18.41
CA ARG A 125 -26.99 12.17 19.27
C ARG A 125 -25.77 11.45 18.70
N PRO A 126 -25.03 10.68 19.51
CA PRO A 126 -23.94 9.84 18.99
C PRO A 126 -24.38 9.00 17.78
N GLY A 127 -23.59 9.03 16.71
CA GLY A 127 -23.87 8.37 15.44
C GLY A 127 -24.76 9.15 14.46
N ASP A 128 -25.33 10.29 14.84
CA ASP A 128 -26.15 11.15 13.98
C ASP A 128 -26.05 12.61 14.46
N LEU A 129 -25.00 13.29 13.98
CA LEU A 129 -24.77 14.70 14.24
C LEU A 129 -25.37 15.55 13.11
N ARG A 130 -25.94 16.68 13.47
CA ARG A 130 -26.73 17.53 12.57
C ARG A 130 -26.30 18.98 12.70
N LEU A 131 -26.35 19.70 11.60
CA LEU A 131 -26.21 21.15 11.55
C LEU A 131 -27.60 21.77 11.41
N ALA A 132 -27.76 22.99 11.90
CA ALA A 132 -29.02 23.75 11.79
C ALA A 132 -29.51 23.91 10.33
N HIS A 133 -28.57 23.91 9.38
CA HIS A 133 -28.82 24.07 7.94
C HIS A 133 -29.22 22.77 7.23
N GLY A 134 -29.37 21.65 7.96
CA GLY A 134 -29.81 20.37 7.44
C GLY A 134 -28.69 19.36 7.12
N GLY A 135 -27.44 19.80 7.07
CA GLY A 135 -26.28 18.93 6.91
C GLY A 135 -26.10 17.96 8.06
N ARG A 136 -25.47 16.82 7.79
CA ARG A 136 -25.35 15.72 8.74
C ARG A 136 -24.00 15.03 8.66
N ARG A 137 -23.54 14.58 9.81
CA ARG A 137 -22.46 13.60 9.94
C ARG A 137 -23.01 12.35 10.61
N ILE A 138 -23.03 11.26 9.85
CA ILE A 138 -23.56 9.98 10.26
C ILE A 138 -22.37 9.05 10.53
N SER A 139 -22.26 8.56 11.75
CA SER A 139 -21.21 7.61 12.13
C SER A 139 -21.82 6.22 12.20
N ALA A 140 -21.23 5.26 11.50
CA ALA A 140 -21.69 3.87 11.46
C ALA A 140 -20.51 2.89 11.55
N THR A 141 -20.84 1.63 11.81
CA THR A 141 -19.86 0.54 11.82
C THR A 141 -20.21 -0.45 10.71
N VAL A 142 -19.21 -1.10 10.13
CA VAL A 142 -19.43 -2.14 9.10
C VAL A 142 -20.39 -3.21 9.62
N GLY A 143 -21.35 -3.60 8.77
CA GLY A 143 -22.42 -4.54 9.13
C GLY A 143 -23.51 -3.97 10.06
N GLY A 144 -23.40 -2.71 10.47
CA GLY A 144 -24.45 -2.01 11.21
C GLY A 144 -25.57 -1.52 10.30
N THR A 145 -26.77 -1.31 10.87
CA THR A 145 -27.95 -0.86 10.13
C THR A 145 -27.76 0.54 9.54
N LEU A 146 -27.79 0.65 8.21
CA LEU A 146 -27.75 1.94 7.49
C LEU A 146 -29.14 2.45 7.04
N ILE A 147 -30.23 1.75 7.41
CA ILE A 147 -31.59 1.97 6.91
C ILE A 147 -32.06 3.42 7.14
N GLY A 148 -32.60 4.04 6.08
CA GLY A 148 -33.22 5.36 6.11
C GLY A 148 -32.24 6.55 6.17
N ARG A 149 -30.94 6.30 5.94
CA ARG A 149 -29.89 7.33 6.01
C ARG A 149 -29.19 7.48 4.66
N GLY A 150 -29.43 8.61 4.00
CA GLY A 150 -28.73 8.98 2.76
C GLY A 150 -27.45 9.78 3.02
N ALA A 151 -26.56 9.83 2.04
CA ALA A 151 -25.32 10.61 2.07
C ALA A 151 -24.88 11.07 0.68
N ASP A 152 -24.24 12.24 0.62
CA ASP A 152 -23.56 12.77 -0.56
C ASP A 152 -22.10 12.28 -0.63
N LEU A 153 -21.52 11.95 0.53
CA LEU A 153 -20.20 11.32 0.66
C LEU A 153 -20.27 10.17 1.65
N ILE A 154 -19.79 9.00 1.25
CA ILE A 154 -19.57 7.85 2.13
C ILE A 154 -18.07 7.59 2.25
N VAL A 155 -17.55 7.59 3.47
CA VAL A 155 -16.17 7.21 3.79
C VAL A 155 -16.20 5.89 4.53
N ILE A 156 -15.46 4.89 4.06
CA ILE A 156 -15.32 3.58 4.68
C ILE A 156 -13.86 3.39 5.07
N ASP A 157 -13.58 3.35 6.37
CA ASP A 157 -12.24 3.35 6.95
C ASP A 157 -11.96 2.02 7.65
N ASP A 158 -10.92 1.32 7.19
CA ASP A 158 -10.47 0.02 7.68
C ASP A 158 -11.64 -0.94 7.99
N PRO A 159 -12.39 -1.40 6.95
CA PRO A 159 -13.67 -2.08 7.13
C PRO A 159 -13.55 -3.49 7.74
N ILE A 160 -12.33 -4.02 7.84
CA ILE A 160 -12.04 -5.33 8.44
C ILE A 160 -10.77 -5.24 9.26
N ALA A 161 -10.80 -5.79 10.48
CA ALA A 161 -9.62 -5.86 11.33
C ALA A 161 -8.61 -6.90 10.79
N PRO A 162 -7.29 -6.67 10.90
CA PRO A 162 -6.26 -7.62 10.47
C PRO A 162 -6.48 -9.03 11.03
N ALA A 163 -6.84 -9.14 12.31
CA ALA A 163 -7.09 -10.42 12.98
C ALA A 163 -8.25 -11.23 12.37
N ARG A 164 -9.16 -10.60 11.61
CA ARG A 164 -10.30 -11.26 10.96
C ARG A 164 -10.13 -11.40 9.45
N VAL A 165 -9.07 -10.84 8.86
CA VAL A 165 -8.94 -10.81 7.40
C VAL A 165 -8.77 -12.21 6.82
N HIS A 166 -8.17 -13.15 7.55
CA HIS A 166 -7.97 -14.52 7.05
C HIS A 166 -9.24 -15.38 7.10
N ASP A 167 -10.24 -14.99 7.88
CA ASP A 167 -11.55 -15.65 7.87
C ASP A 167 -12.33 -15.27 6.60
N THR A 168 -12.51 -16.26 5.72
CA THR A 168 -13.26 -16.11 4.47
C THR A 168 -14.70 -15.67 4.70
N ALA A 169 -15.34 -16.11 5.79
CA ALA A 169 -16.71 -15.69 6.10
C ALA A 169 -16.76 -14.19 6.45
N SER A 170 -15.82 -13.72 7.27
CA SER A 170 -15.67 -12.29 7.61
C SER A 170 -15.42 -11.43 6.36
N ARG A 171 -14.48 -11.81 5.47
CA ARG A 171 -14.25 -11.06 4.21
C ARG A 171 -15.51 -11.01 3.34
N ASN A 172 -16.17 -12.15 3.16
CA ASN A 172 -17.39 -12.24 2.36
C ASN A 172 -18.55 -11.42 2.96
N SER A 173 -18.65 -11.35 4.29
CA SER A 173 -19.65 -10.52 4.97
C SER A 173 -19.46 -9.04 4.66
N VAL A 174 -18.22 -8.53 4.74
CA VAL A 174 -17.89 -7.14 4.42
C VAL A 174 -18.18 -6.81 2.96
N LYS A 175 -17.77 -7.69 2.02
CA LYS A 175 -18.04 -7.51 0.58
C LYS A 175 -19.55 -7.48 0.29
N LYS A 176 -20.30 -8.44 0.81
CA LYS A 176 -21.76 -8.50 0.65
C LYS A 176 -22.46 -7.27 1.23
N TRP A 177 -22.05 -6.83 2.42
CA TRP A 177 -22.57 -5.61 3.03
C TRP A 177 -22.31 -4.38 2.15
N PHE A 178 -21.10 -4.26 1.58
CA PHE A 178 -20.76 -3.17 0.68
C PHE A 178 -21.68 -3.17 -0.55
N ASP A 179 -21.74 -4.30 -1.27
CA ASP A 179 -22.48 -4.43 -2.53
C ASP A 179 -23.99 -4.21 -2.33
N ALA A 180 -24.54 -4.71 -1.21
CA ALA A 180 -25.96 -4.62 -0.94
C ALA A 180 -26.40 -3.24 -0.45
N GLU A 181 -25.61 -2.57 0.40
CA GLU A 181 -26.09 -1.40 1.12
C GLU A 181 -25.43 -0.09 0.71
N VAL A 182 -24.10 -0.05 0.53
CA VAL A 182 -23.35 1.22 0.49
C VAL A 182 -23.79 2.11 -0.68
N ILE A 183 -23.79 1.57 -1.90
CA ILE A 183 -24.13 2.35 -3.10
C ILE A 183 -25.58 2.85 -3.07
N GLN A 184 -26.49 2.10 -2.43
CA GLN A 184 -27.89 2.50 -2.30
C GLN A 184 -28.10 3.63 -1.27
N ARG A 185 -27.08 3.97 -0.47
CA ARG A 185 -27.13 5.12 0.46
C ARG A 185 -26.72 6.43 -0.17
N LEU A 186 -26.19 6.43 -1.39
CA LEU A 186 -25.91 7.69 -2.07
C LEU A 186 -27.22 8.42 -2.39
N ASN A 187 -27.33 9.68 -1.97
CA ASN A 187 -28.47 10.54 -2.27
C ASN A 187 -28.66 10.69 -3.79
N ASP A 188 -27.55 10.89 -4.49
CA ASP A 188 -27.47 10.89 -5.95
C ASP A 188 -26.29 10.01 -6.38
N LYS A 189 -26.54 9.01 -7.22
CA LYS A 189 -25.53 8.06 -7.67
C LYS A 189 -24.53 8.66 -8.66
N ASN A 190 -24.90 9.76 -9.33
CA ASN A 190 -24.06 10.43 -10.33
C ASN A 190 -23.08 11.41 -9.68
N THR A 191 -23.51 12.11 -8.62
CA THR A 191 -22.71 13.14 -7.95
C THR A 191 -22.15 12.70 -6.60
N GLY A 192 -22.77 11.70 -5.97
CA GLY A 192 -22.35 11.16 -4.69
C GLY A 192 -21.04 10.36 -4.78
N ALA A 193 -20.18 10.54 -3.79
CA ALA A 193 -18.86 9.94 -3.75
C ALA A 193 -18.71 8.85 -2.68
N VAL A 194 -17.89 7.84 -2.96
CA VAL A 194 -17.50 6.79 -2.02
C VAL A 194 -15.98 6.74 -1.95
N ILE A 195 -15.44 6.83 -0.74
CA ILE A 195 -14.02 6.66 -0.44
C ILE A 195 -13.86 5.41 0.41
N VAL A 196 -13.08 4.45 -0.07
CA VAL A 196 -12.61 3.31 0.73
C VAL A 196 -11.15 3.57 1.07
N VAL A 197 -10.85 3.65 2.35
CA VAL A 197 -9.49 3.86 2.85
C VAL A 197 -9.12 2.71 3.76
N MET A 198 -8.04 2.00 3.42
CA MET A 198 -7.55 0.92 4.25
C MET A 198 -6.11 0.56 3.92
N GLN A 199 -5.43 -0.13 4.82
CA GLN A 199 -4.30 -0.97 4.41
C GLN A 199 -4.82 -2.18 3.63
N ARG A 200 -4.06 -2.65 2.64
CA ARG A 200 -4.32 -3.99 2.11
C ARG A 200 -3.99 -5.03 3.18
N LEU A 201 -4.84 -6.05 3.26
CA LEU A 201 -4.73 -7.10 4.26
C LEU A 201 -4.82 -8.49 3.61
N HIS A 202 -5.51 -8.60 2.48
CA HIS A 202 -5.65 -9.87 1.74
C HIS A 202 -5.93 -9.60 0.26
N VAL A 203 -5.60 -10.53 -0.64
CA VAL A 203 -5.89 -10.35 -2.08
C VAL A 203 -7.38 -10.18 -2.37
N ASP A 204 -8.21 -10.79 -1.52
CA ASP A 204 -9.67 -10.79 -1.56
C ASP A 204 -10.29 -9.95 -0.42
N ASP A 205 -9.56 -8.94 0.08
CA ASP A 205 -10.14 -7.90 0.93
C ASP A 205 -11.09 -6.97 0.13
N LEU A 206 -11.72 -6.00 0.79
CA LEU A 206 -12.68 -5.10 0.13
C LEU A 206 -12.02 -4.33 -1.03
N SER A 207 -10.77 -3.88 -0.88
CA SER A 207 -10.06 -3.19 -1.97
C SER A 207 -9.85 -4.13 -3.16
N GLY A 208 -9.43 -5.37 -2.92
CA GLY A 208 -9.28 -6.39 -3.97
C GLY A 208 -10.59 -6.70 -4.70
N HIS A 209 -11.70 -6.82 -3.97
CA HIS A 209 -13.04 -7.01 -4.53
C HIS A 209 -13.47 -5.87 -5.45
N LEU A 210 -13.31 -4.63 -4.98
CA LEU A 210 -13.72 -3.44 -5.75
C LEU A 210 -12.87 -3.21 -6.99
N LEU A 211 -11.57 -3.48 -6.91
CA LEU A 211 -10.65 -3.39 -8.06
C LEU A 211 -10.87 -4.51 -9.08
N GLY A 212 -11.40 -5.66 -8.66
CA GLY A 212 -11.76 -6.77 -9.54
C GLY A 212 -13.17 -6.66 -10.16
N GLY A 213 -13.97 -5.67 -9.75
CA GLY A 213 -15.33 -5.46 -10.24
C GLY A 213 -15.39 -4.69 -11.57
N GLU A 214 -16.59 -4.60 -12.14
CA GLU A 214 -16.83 -3.88 -13.41
C GLU A 214 -16.83 -2.35 -13.26
N GLN A 215 -17.12 -1.84 -12.05
CA GLN A 215 -17.18 -0.41 -11.79
C GLN A 215 -15.76 0.16 -11.65
N PRO A 216 -15.38 1.20 -12.42
CA PRO A 216 -14.05 1.76 -12.33
C PRO A 216 -13.85 2.52 -11.01
N TRP A 217 -12.76 2.23 -10.32
CA TRP A 217 -12.31 2.96 -9.14
C TRP A 217 -10.99 3.67 -9.44
N VAL A 218 -10.87 4.92 -9.00
CA VAL A 218 -9.57 5.56 -8.90
C VAL A 218 -8.81 4.92 -7.74
N HIS A 219 -7.64 4.35 -8.01
CA HIS A 219 -6.83 3.67 -7.00
C HIS A 219 -5.60 4.50 -6.64
N LEU A 220 -5.61 5.10 -5.45
CA LEU A 220 -4.44 5.72 -4.86
C LEU A 220 -3.69 4.69 -4.01
N ASN A 221 -2.69 4.06 -4.62
CA ASN A 221 -1.85 3.05 -3.97
C ASN A 221 -0.43 3.59 -3.79
N MET A 222 0.03 3.77 -2.55
CA MET A 222 1.38 4.23 -2.25
C MET A 222 2.07 3.26 -1.27
N PRO A 223 2.94 2.35 -1.73
CA PRO A 223 3.65 1.41 -0.87
C PRO A 223 4.72 2.11 -0.03
N ALA A 224 5.02 1.55 1.15
CA ALA A 224 6.03 2.07 2.06
C ALA A 224 7.41 2.23 1.39
N ILE A 225 7.77 1.32 0.48
CA ILE A 225 8.97 1.40 -0.37
C ILE A 225 8.53 1.31 -1.84
N ALA A 226 9.04 2.21 -2.68
CA ALA A 226 8.74 2.24 -4.10
C ALA A 226 9.27 0.98 -4.80
N MET A 227 8.41 0.26 -5.53
CA MET A 227 8.81 -0.95 -6.28
C MET A 227 9.28 -0.63 -7.71
N ALA A 228 8.97 0.56 -8.19
CA ALA A 228 9.40 1.14 -9.46
C ALA A 228 9.49 2.66 -9.31
N ASP A 229 9.99 3.36 -10.31
CA ASP A 229 9.94 4.82 -10.33
C ASP A 229 8.48 5.28 -10.46
N GLU A 230 8.07 6.18 -9.57
CA GLU A 230 6.72 6.69 -9.47
C GLU A 230 6.69 8.17 -9.83
N ARG A 231 5.65 8.56 -10.56
CA ARG A 231 5.35 9.95 -10.90
C ARG A 231 3.91 10.27 -10.54
N TRP A 232 3.74 11.25 -9.66
CA TRP A 232 2.44 11.70 -9.17
C TRP A 232 2.21 13.14 -9.59
N GLU A 233 1.22 13.37 -10.45
CA GLU A 233 0.83 14.70 -10.90
C GLU A 233 -0.40 15.17 -10.13
N ARG A 234 -0.28 16.35 -9.52
CA ARG A 234 -1.34 16.99 -8.73
C ARG A 234 -2.19 17.90 -9.61
N SER A 235 -3.41 18.20 -9.17
CA SER A 235 -4.31 19.12 -9.88
C SER A 235 -3.80 20.57 -9.97
N ASP A 236 -2.77 20.95 -9.21
CA ASP A 236 -2.09 22.24 -9.31
C ASP A 236 -0.85 22.23 -10.23
N GLY A 237 -0.63 21.15 -10.99
CA GLY A 237 0.47 20.99 -11.93
C GLY A 237 1.82 20.63 -11.30
N ARG A 238 1.88 20.51 -9.96
CA ARG A 238 3.10 20.04 -9.29
C ARG A 238 3.25 18.54 -9.47
N VAL A 239 4.50 18.10 -9.65
CA VAL A 239 4.85 16.70 -9.82
C VAL A 239 5.69 16.24 -8.65
N TYR A 240 5.34 15.09 -8.09
CA TYR A 240 6.17 14.36 -7.14
C TYR A 240 6.77 13.14 -7.84
N LEU A 241 8.09 13.03 -7.80
CA LEU A 241 8.84 11.89 -8.31
C LEU A 241 9.40 11.11 -7.12
N ARG A 242 9.25 9.79 -7.16
CA ARG A 242 9.82 8.88 -6.16
C ARG A 242 10.50 7.73 -6.88
N GLU A 243 11.80 7.60 -6.69
CA GLU A 243 12.59 6.55 -7.36
C GLU A 243 12.38 5.19 -6.68
N LYS A 244 12.56 4.12 -7.45
CA LYS A 244 12.55 2.74 -6.92
C LYS A 244 13.47 2.63 -5.69
N GLY A 245 12.96 1.98 -4.64
CA GLY A 245 13.66 1.76 -3.37
C GLY A 245 13.53 2.90 -2.34
N GLN A 246 13.03 4.08 -2.73
CA GLN A 246 12.80 5.17 -1.79
C GLN A 246 11.59 4.91 -0.88
N ALA A 247 11.74 5.23 0.40
CA ALA A 247 10.66 5.16 1.38
C ALA A 247 9.59 6.23 1.11
N LEU A 248 8.33 5.96 1.43
CA LEU A 248 7.20 6.88 1.21
C LEU A 248 7.33 8.14 2.06
N ALA A 249 7.77 7.97 3.31
CA ALA A 249 7.91 9.01 4.31
C ALA A 249 9.17 8.76 5.15
N PRO A 250 10.37 8.99 4.60
CA PRO A 250 11.65 8.62 5.25
C PRO A 250 11.87 9.31 6.61
N ASP A 251 11.29 10.49 6.80
CA ASP A 251 11.36 11.24 8.07
C ASP A 251 10.39 10.70 9.15
N ILE A 252 9.43 9.84 8.77
CA ILE A 252 8.53 9.13 9.69
C ILE A 252 9.06 7.71 9.95
N GLU A 253 9.32 6.96 8.89
CA GLU A 253 9.86 5.61 8.96
C GLU A 253 10.82 5.42 7.78
N GLY A 254 12.12 5.44 8.08
CA GLY A 254 13.19 5.25 7.12
C GLY A 254 13.33 3.79 6.67
N ARG A 255 14.08 3.57 5.60
CA ARG A 255 14.26 2.24 4.98
C ARG A 255 14.77 1.17 5.97
N ARG A 256 15.70 1.52 6.86
CA ARG A 256 16.19 0.60 7.91
C ARG A 256 15.10 0.21 8.91
N GLN A 257 14.32 1.18 9.37
CA GLN A 257 13.22 0.92 10.32
C GLN A 257 12.12 0.08 9.66
N LEU A 258 11.85 0.32 8.38
CA LEU A 258 10.94 -0.52 7.59
C LEU A 258 11.48 -1.95 7.42
N PHE A 259 12.80 -2.14 7.32
CA PHE A 259 13.41 -3.46 7.26
C PHE A 259 13.27 -4.20 8.59
N GLU A 260 13.60 -3.53 9.71
CA GLU A 260 13.39 -4.06 11.06
C GLU A 260 11.92 -4.42 11.29
N ARG A 261 10.99 -3.55 10.85
CA ARG A 261 9.56 -3.82 10.89
C ARG A 261 9.16 -5.06 10.10
N MET A 262 9.72 -5.26 8.91
CA MET A 262 9.46 -6.46 8.09
C MET A 262 9.89 -7.73 8.82
N LEU A 263 11.02 -7.70 9.51
CA LEU A 263 11.49 -8.82 10.34
C LEU A 263 10.57 -9.05 11.55
N ASP A 264 10.05 -8.00 12.17
CA ASP A 264 9.17 -8.09 13.34
C ASP A 264 7.79 -8.69 13.03
N ILE A 265 7.15 -8.22 11.96
CA ILE A 265 5.75 -8.59 11.66
C ILE A 265 5.63 -9.72 10.65
N GLY A 266 6.73 -10.14 10.03
CA GLY A 266 6.76 -11.11 8.95
C GLY A 266 6.53 -10.49 7.58
N ALA A 267 7.06 -11.16 6.55
CA ALA A 267 7.00 -10.67 5.17
C ALA A 267 5.57 -10.58 4.66
N TYR A 268 4.69 -11.49 5.08
CA TYR A 268 3.29 -11.46 4.67
C TYR A 268 2.61 -10.17 5.11
N ASN A 269 2.66 -9.88 6.41
CA ASN A 269 2.03 -8.70 6.99
C ASN A 269 2.67 -7.42 6.45
N PHE A 270 3.99 -7.41 6.24
CA PHE A 270 4.68 -6.28 5.62
C PHE A 270 4.25 -6.07 4.17
N GLY A 271 4.23 -7.14 3.36
CA GLY A 271 3.80 -7.11 1.97
C GLY A 271 2.36 -6.57 1.83
N ALA A 272 1.45 -7.07 2.67
CA ALA A 272 0.07 -6.60 2.70
C ALA A 272 -0.04 -5.17 3.25
N GLN A 273 0.35 -4.93 4.49
CA GLN A 273 0.03 -3.69 5.21
C GLN A 273 0.93 -2.51 4.84
N TYR A 274 2.18 -2.75 4.45
CA TYR A 274 3.15 -1.70 4.13
C TYR A 274 3.31 -1.55 2.62
N GLN A 275 3.55 -2.65 1.89
CA GLN A 275 3.69 -2.61 0.43
C GLN A 275 2.36 -2.62 -0.34
N GLN A 276 1.21 -2.74 0.35
CA GLN A 276 -0.12 -2.76 -0.27
C GLN A 276 -0.29 -3.88 -1.32
N ALA A 277 0.50 -4.95 -1.20
CA ALA A 277 0.61 -6.05 -2.14
C ALA A 277 0.48 -7.39 -1.39
N PRO A 278 -0.73 -7.75 -0.93
CA PRO A 278 -0.94 -9.01 -0.22
C PRO A 278 -0.65 -10.20 -1.12
N PHE A 279 -0.10 -11.27 -0.53
CA PHE A 279 0.23 -12.50 -1.25
C PHE A 279 -1.02 -13.29 -1.62
N ARG A 280 -1.06 -13.81 -2.85
CA ARG A 280 -2.18 -14.62 -3.35
C ARG A 280 -2.27 -15.99 -2.68
N ASN A 281 -1.11 -16.61 -2.47
CA ASN A 281 -0.99 -17.90 -1.83
C ASN A 281 -0.24 -17.69 -0.52
N MET A 282 -0.94 -17.85 0.61
CA MET A 282 -0.36 -17.88 1.93
C MET A 282 -0.22 -19.36 2.32
N ASN A 283 0.98 -19.80 2.67
CA ASN A 283 1.12 -21.01 3.46
C ASN A 283 1.47 -20.63 4.90
N ASP A 284 1.14 -21.52 5.84
CA ASP A 284 1.30 -21.29 7.28
C ASP A 284 2.78 -21.10 7.69
N GLU A 285 3.71 -21.41 6.79
CA GLU A 285 5.15 -21.34 7.02
C GLU A 285 5.80 -20.03 6.50
N GLU A 286 5.05 -19.15 5.83
CA GLU A 286 5.57 -17.95 5.13
C GLU A 286 6.75 -18.27 4.18
N VAL A 287 6.65 -19.38 3.45
CA VAL A 287 7.68 -19.82 2.51
C VAL A 287 7.13 -19.90 1.09
N ARG A 288 7.97 -19.60 0.11
CA ARG A 288 7.70 -19.93 -1.28
C ARG A 288 8.31 -21.29 -1.56
N GLY A 289 7.47 -22.27 -1.89
CA GLY A 289 7.91 -23.55 -2.44
C GLY A 289 8.12 -23.43 -3.94
N GLY A 290 9.20 -23.98 -4.47
CA GLY A 290 9.50 -23.87 -5.90
C GLY A 290 10.68 -24.72 -6.35
N CYS A 291 10.85 -24.74 -7.67
CA CYS A 291 12.13 -25.02 -8.29
C CYS A 291 12.87 -23.68 -8.36
N PHE A 292 13.92 -23.56 -7.57
CA PHE A 292 14.79 -22.41 -7.55
C PHE A 292 16.07 -22.77 -8.27
N ALA A 293 16.82 -21.76 -8.70
CA ALA A 293 18.12 -22.04 -9.25
C ALA A 293 19.20 -21.49 -8.34
N GLY A 294 20.30 -22.22 -8.29
CA GLY A 294 21.54 -21.70 -7.73
C GLY A 294 22.31 -20.91 -8.78
N PRO A 295 23.51 -20.43 -8.42
CA PRO A 295 24.51 -20.06 -9.42
C PRO A 295 24.67 -21.18 -10.45
N ASP A 296 25.09 -20.84 -11.67
CA ASP A 296 25.57 -21.87 -12.59
C ASP A 296 26.64 -22.71 -11.89
N ASP A 297 26.67 -24.01 -12.15
CA ASP A 297 27.71 -24.86 -11.59
C ASP A 297 29.09 -24.49 -12.17
N GLU A 298 30.15 -25.18 -11.72
CA GLU A 298 31.52 -24.93 -12.22
C GLU A 298 31.67 -25.11 -13.75
N TRP A 299 30.64 -25.70 -14.37
CA TRP A 299 30.50 -25.96 -15.79
C TRP A 299 29.40 -25.09 -16.40
N GLY A 300 29.05 -23.92 -15.86
CA GLY A 300 28.11 -23.01 -16.53
C GLY A 300 26.69 -23.56 -16.77
N PHE A 301 26.35 -24.74 -16.23
CA PHE A 301 25.01 -25.31 -16.35
C PHE A 301 24.13 -24.66 -15.28
N PRO A 302 22.90 -24.24 -15.64
CA PRO A 302 21.96 -23.72 -14.65
C PRO A 302 21.68 -24.81 -13.61
N SER A 303 22.13 -24.59 -12.38
CA SER A 303 21.83 -25.53 -11.30
C SER A 303 20.40 -25.28 -10.82
N MET A 304 19.60 -26.34 -10.70
CA MET A 304 18.24 -26.26 -10.16
C MET A 304 18.14 -27.06 -8.88
N TRP A 305 17.48 -26.48 -7.87
CA TRP A 305 17.19 -27.15 -6.61
C TRP A 305 15.73 -26.94 -6.24
N PHE A 306 15.12 -27.98 -5.68
CA PHE A 306 13.78 -27.91 -5.13
C PHE A 306 13.87 -27.56 -3.65
N GLY A 307 13.06 -26.60 -3.22
CA GLY A 307 13.03 -26.27 -1.81
C GLY A 307 11.98 -25.26 -1.43
N LYS A 308 12.18 -24.70 -0.25
CA LYS A 308 11.36 -23.66 0.36
C LYS A 308 12.26 -22.48 0.69
N VAL A 309 11.91 -21.29 0.23
CA VAL A 309 12.61 -20.04 0.56
C VAL A 309 11.68 -19.19 1.41
N ARG A 310 12.17 -18.68 2.54
CA ARG A 310 11.36 -17.77 3.38
C ARG A 310 11.03 -16.50 2.61
N GLU A 311 9.77 -16.08 2.67
CA GLU A 311 9.30 -14.87 1.99
C GLU A 311 10.02 -13.61 2.53
N THR A 312 10.49 -13.64 3.78
CA THR A 312 11.36 -12.60 4.35
C THR A 312 12.68 -12.44 3.61
N ALA A 313 13.30 -13.54 3.19
CA ALA A 313 14.56 -13.49 2.41
C ALA A 313 14.32 -12.95 0.99
N ILE A 314 13.20 -13.35 0.36
CA ILE A 314 12.79 -12.84 -0.94
C ILE A 314 12.55 -11.34 -0.86
N MET A 315 11.76 -10.90 0.13
CA MET A 315 11.42 -9.50 0.33
C MET A 315 12.63 -8.64 0.72
N ALA A 316 13.55 -9.17 1.53
CA ALA A 316 14.81 -8.53 1.85
C ALA A 316 15.58 -8.15 0.57
N HIS A 317 15.60 -9.04 -0.43
CA HIS A 317 16.21 -8.73 -1.71
C HIS A 317 15.34 -7.80 -2.57
N GLU A 318 14.09 -8.17 -2.85
CA GLU A 318 13.24 -7.47 -3.82
C GLU A 318 12.86 -6.04 -3.41
N VAL A 319 12.62 -5.82 -2.10
CA VAL A 319 12.20 -4.53 -1.56
C VAL A 319 13.39 -3.78 -0.98
N PHE A 320 14.25 -4.48 -0.24
CA PHE A 320 15.34 -3.87 0.52
C PHE A 320 16.72 -3.94 -0.15
N GLY A 321 16.85 -4.64 -1.29
CA GLY A 321 18.12 -4.75 -2.02
C GLY A 321 19.21 -5.44 -1.20
N VAL A 322 18.82 -6.28 -0.25
CA VAL A 322 19.75 -7.04 0.60
C VAL A 322 20.23 -8.28 -0.16
N GLY A 323 21.54 -8.49 -0.16
CA GLY A 323 22.18 -9.62 -0.81
C GLY A 323 22.38 -9.45 -2.32
N ASP A 324 23.31 -10.21 -2.87
CA ASP A 324 23.75 -10.08 -4.27
C ASP A 324 22.79 -10.74 -5.28
N HIS A 325 21.95 -11.68 -4.83
CA HIS A 325 21.03 -12.44 -5.67
C HIS A 325 19.67 -12.63 -4.99
N ASN A 326 18.59 -12.65 -5.80
CA ASN A 326 17.26 -12.98 -5.31
C ASN A 326 17.21 -14.49 -5.00
N PRO A 327 16.93 -14.89 -3.75
CA PRO A 327 16.94 -16.31 -3.37
C PRO A 327 15.81 -17.12 -4.03
N ALA A 328 14.81 -16.45 -4.61
CA ALA A 328 13.71 -17.08 -5.34
C ALA A 328 13.71 -16.81 -6.85
N ALA A 329 14.76 -16.19 -7.40
CA ALA A 329 14.87 -16.02 -8.84
C ALA A 329 15.23 -17.34 -9.54
N PRO A 330 14.71 -17.58 -10.76
CA PRO A 330 15.26 -18.62 -11.61
C PRO A 330 16.70 -18.24 -11.99
N ALA A 331 17.52 -19.24 -12.27
CA ALA A 331 18.81 -19.04 -12.91
C ALA A 331 18.49 -18.39 -14.24
N ARG A 332 19.38 -17.52 -14.67
CA ARG A 332 19.30 -16.82 -15.95
C ARG A 332 18.67 -17.75 -17.00
N ARG A 333 17.74 -17.20 -17.79
CA ARG A 333 17.09 -17.97 -18.83
C ARG A 333 18.17 -18.43 -19.82
N MET A 334 18.38 -19.74 -19.92
CA MET A 334 19.26 -20.32 -20.91
C MET A 334 18.76 -19.95 -22.31
N THR A 335 19.64 -19.36 -23.11
CA THR A 335 19.33 -19.02 -24.50
C THR A 335 19.25 -20.29 -25.35
N MET A 336 18.59 -20.22 -26.50
CA MET A 336 18.53 -21.37 -27.42
C MET A 336 19.93 -21.78 -27.89
N GLU A 337 20.81 -20.79 -28.11
CA GLU A 337 22.19 -21.02 -28.54
C GLU A 337 22.99 -21.78 -27.48
N GLU A 338 22.82 -21.43 -26.21
CA GLU A 338 23.45 -22.15 -25.09
C GLU A 338 22.91 -23.57 -24.96
N PHE A 339 21.61 -23.75 -25.11
CA PHE A 339 20.99 -25.08 -25.07
C PHE A 339 21.53 -25.99 -26.18
N GLU A 340 21.59 -25.51 -27.42
CA GLU A 340 22.15 -26.25 -28.55
C GLU A 340 23.64 -26.52 -28.37
N ARG A 341 24.39 -25.56 -27.83
CA ARG A 341 25.83 -25.70 -27.55
C ARG A 341 26.09 -26.79 -26.52
N TYR A 342 25.38 -26.77 -25.40
CA TYR A 342 25.48 -27.81 -24.38
C TYR A 342 25.03 -29.19 -24.90
N GLY A 343 24.04 -29.23 -25.79
CA GLY A 343 23.66 -30.45 -26.51
C GLY A 343 24.82 -31.05 -27.33
N ARG A 344 25.56 -30.21 -28.07
CA ARG A 344 26.75 -30.68 -28.81
C ARG A 344 27.85 -31.20 -27.89
N TRP A 345 28.03 -30.59 -26.71
CA TRP A 345 29.06 -31.00 -25.76
C TRP A 345 28.75 -32.35 -25.12
N THR A 346 27.47 -32.61 -24.82
CA THR A 346 27.04 -33.92 -24.29
C THR A 346 27.17 -35.02 -25.36
N GLU A 347 26.82 -34.74 -26.61
CA GLU A 347 27.02 -35.67 -27.73
C GLU A 347 28.50 -35.98 -27.98
N ASP A 348 29.36 -34.95 -27.98
CA ASP A 348 30.81 -35.12 -28.10
C ASP A 348 31.39 -35.99 -26.98
N TYR A 349 30.97 -35.73 -25.73
CA TYR A 349 31.39 -36.51 -24.59
C TYR A 349 30.95 -37.98 -24.70
N GLN A 350 29.71 -38.24 -25.11
CA GLN A 350 29.22 -39.60 -25.34
C GLN A 350 30.05 -40.32 -26.41
N ARG A 351 30.42 -39.63 -27.50
CA ARG A 351 31.32 -40.18 -28.53
C ARG A 351 32.69 -40.51 -27.94
N ARG A 352 33.29 -39.58 -27.19
CA ARG A 352 34.60 -39.80 -26.55
C ARG A 352 34.60 -40.97 -25.56
N LEU A 353 33.48 -41.20 -24.85
CA LEU A 353 33.34 -42.36 -23.95
C LEU A 353 33.30 -43.71 -24.68
N GLN A 354 32.80 -43.75 -25.92
CA GLN A 354 32.78 -44.97 -26.73
C GLN A 354 34.21 -45.36 -27.16
N ASP A 355 35.04 -44.37 -27.48
CA ASP A 355 36.43 -44.58 -27.89
C ASP A 355 37.37 -44.76 -26.68
N HIS A 356 37.10 -44.07 -25.58
CA HIS A 356 37.94 -44.00 -24.40
C HIS A 356 37.12 -44.05 -23.10
N PRO A 357 37.08 -45.19 -22.37
CA PRO A 357 36.28 -45.37 -21.15
C PRO A 357 36.58 -44.40 -20.00
N HIS A 358 37.72 -43.71 -20.04
CA HIS A 358 38.15 -42.73 -19.05
C HIS A 358 38.06 -41.27 -19.55
N ALA A 359 37.36 -41.02 -20.66
CA ALA A 359 37.13 -39.66 -21.13
C ALA A 359 36.46 -38.81 -20.04
N GLN A 360 36.92 -37.58 -19.86
CA GLN A 360 36.33 -36.62 -18.91
C GLN A 360 35.29 -35.74 -19.60
N PHE A 361 34.23 -35.39 -18.89
CA PHE A 361 33.24 -34.43 -19.37
C PHE A 361 33.87 -33.06 -19.55
N GLY A 362 33.51 -32.34 -20.62
CA GLY A 362 34.11 -31.04 -20.95
C GLY A 362 33.85 -30.62 -22.39
N PRO A 363 34.22 -29.38 -22.75
CA PRO A 363 33.99 -28.84 -24.08
C PRO A 363 34.78 -29.64 -25.15
N PRO A 364 34.25 -29.71 -26.38
CA PRO A 364 35.00 -30.21 -27.52
C PRO A 364 36.27 -29.39 -27.76
N ALA A 365 37.21 -29.96 -28.50
CA ALA A 365 38.42 -29.25 -28.88
C ALA A 365 38.09 -27.93 -29.61
N GLY A 366 38.56 -26.80 -29.05
CA GLY A 366 38.32 -25.45 -29.60
C GLY A 366 37.27 -24.63 -28.84
N GLU A 367 36.60 -25.19 -27.82
CA GLU A 367 35.66 -24.49 -26.95
C GLU A 367 36.17 -24.44 -25.48
N THR A 368 35.77 -23.43 -24.69
CA THR A 368 36.24 -23.20 -23.31
C THR A 368 35.12 -22.81 -22.33
N TRP A 369 35.30 -23.12 -21.04
CA TRP A 369 34.46 -22.68 -19.91
C TRP A 369 34.95 -21.37 -19.27
N PRO A 370 34.09 -20.49 -18.68
CA PRO A 370 32.63 -20.41 -18.84
C PRO A 370 32.25 -19.74 -20.19
N PRO A 371 30.99 -19.85 -20.64
CA PRO A 371 30.57 -19.39 -21.97
C PRO A 371 30.56 -17.86 -22.16
N ASP A 372 30.79 -17.08 -21.09
CA ASP A 372 30.97 -15.64 -21.16
C ASP A 372 32.44 -15.29 -20.85
N PRO A 373 33.23 -14.79 -21.83
CA PRO A 373 34.61 -14.39 -21.61
C PRO A 373 34.77 -13.20 -20.64
N ASN A 374 33.67 -12.55 -20.23
CA ASN A 374 33.65 -11.52 -19.18
C ASN A 374 33.01 -11.99 -17.86
N ALA A 375 32.57 -13.25 -17.74
CA ALA A 375 32.03 -13.73 -16.48
C ALA A 375 33.17 -13.86 -15.45
N PRO A 376 33.07 -13.19 -14.29
CA PRO A 376 34.02 -13.42 -13.22
C PRO A 376 33.93 -14.89 -12.77
N PRO A 377 35.05 -15.51 -12.35
CA PRO A 377 34.99 -16.84 -11.74
C PRO A 377 33.96 -16.84 -10.60
N PRO A 378 33.29 -17.97 -10.32
CA PRO A 378 32.41 -18.06 -9.17
C PRO A 378 33.17 -17.52 -7.95
N PRO A 379 32.61 -16.53 -7.23
CA PRO A 379 33.36 -15.86 -6.19
C PRO A 379 33.86 -16.93 -5.22
N ALA A 380 35.17 -16.95 -4.97
CA ALA A 380 35.71 -17.72 -3.86
C ALA A 380 34.85 -17.37 -2.64
N ARG A 381 34.34 -18.40 -1.94
CA ARG A 381 33.49 -18.23 -0.75
C ARG A 381 34.12 -17.14 0.10
N LYS A 382 33.55 -15.94 0.09
CA LYS A 382 34.02 -14.87 0.97
C LYS A 382 33.83 -15.43 2.39
N PRO A 383 34.79 -15.23 3.30
CA PRO A 383 34.53 -15.52 4.71
C PRO A 383 33.20 -14.85 5.07
N SER A 384 32.30 -15.61 5.70
CA SER A 384 31.01 -15.09 6.11
C SER A 384 31.26 -13.98 7.14
N VAL A 385 30.29 -13.08 7.29
CA VAL A 385 30.29 -12.09 8.39
C VAL A 385 30.35 -12.78 9.78
N GLU A 386 30.12 -14.10 9.85
CA GLU A 386 30.34 -14.90 11.06
C GLU A 386 31.81 -14.97 11.50
N ASP A 387 32.77 -14.72 10.60
CA ASP A 387 34.20 -14.68 10.93
C ASP A 387 34.66 -13.33 11.51
N GLU A 388 33.78 -12.32 11.63
CA GLU A 388 34.03 -11.08 12.39
C GLU A 388 33.39 -11.10 13.80
N PHE A 389 32.62 -12.13 14.14
CA PHE A 389 31.98 -12.28 15.46
C PHE A 389 32.61 -13.38 16.33
N ILE A 390 33.73 -13.95 15.88
CA ILE A 390 34.57 -14.86 16.67
C ILE A 390 36.00 -14.32 16.71
N GLU A 391 36.19 -13.22 17.44
CA GLU A 391 37.39 -12.95 18.25
C GLU A 391 36.98 -12.27 19.56
#